data_AF-A0A968T0C9-F1
#
_entry.id   AF-A0A968T0C9-F1
#
_cell.length_a   1.000
_cell.length_b   1.000
_cell.length_c   1.000
_cell.angle_alpha   90.00
_cell.angle_beta   90.00
_cell.angle_gamma   90.00
#
_symmetry.space_group_name_H-M   'P 1'
#
loop_
_entity.id
_entity.type
_entity.pdbx_description
1 polymer ?
#
loop_
_entity_poly.entity_id
_entity_poly.type
_entity_poly.pdbx_seq_one_letter_code
_entity_poly.pdbx_strand_id
1 'polypeptide(L)' 'MAVPRKRKSKSRRGQQRSHDALTAPNYGACSNCGEPKLPH' A
#
# COMPACT_ATOMS: atom_id res chain seq x y z
N MET A 1 -9.88 -28.95 -10.18
CA MET A 1 -9.55 -27.60 -9.67
C MET A 1 -10.05 -27.49 -8.23
N ALA A 2 -9.29 -26.86 -7.33
CA ALA A 2 -9.72 -26.69 -5.94
C ALA A 2 -10.69 -25.51 -5.82
N VAL A 3 -11.86 -25.76 -5.22
CA VAL A 3 -12.89 -24.73 -4.99
C VAL A 3 -13.10 -24.47 -3.50
N PRO A 4 -13.31 -23.22 -3.07
CA PRO A 4 -13.57 -22.91 -1.67
C PRO A 4 -14.95 -23.45 -1.24
N ARG A 5 -14.97 -24.26 -0.18
CA ARG A 5 -16.20 -24.82 0.39
C ARG A 5 -17.14 -23.79 1.03
N LYS A 6 -16.59 -22.66 1.53
CA LYS A 6 -17.35 -21.62 2.24
C LYS A 6 -16.85 -20.23 1.89
N ARG A 7 -17.75 -19.24 1.99
CA ARG A 7 -17.42 -17.82 1.85
C ARG A 7 -16.50 -17.38 3.00
N LYS A 8 -15.43 -16.64 2.66
CA LYS A 8 -14.55 -16.00 3.66
C LYS A 8 -15.29 -14.86 4.37
N SER A 9 -15.25 -14.84 5.70
CA SER A 9 -15.90 -13.78 6.51
C SER A 9 -15.26 -12.41 6.25
N LYS A 10 -16.01 -11.33 6.50
CA LYS A 10 -15.51 -9.95 6.34
C LYS A 10 -14.25 -9.70 7.18
N SER A 11 -14.24 -10.18 8.43
CA SER A 11 -13.09 -10.06 9.34
C SER A 11 -11.85 -10.80 8.79
N ARG A 12 -12.00 -12.05 8.33
CA ARG A 12 -10.87 -12.82 7.78
C ARG A 12 -10.32 -12.22 6.49
N ARG A 13 -11.18 -11.62 5.65
CA ARG A 13 -10.73 -10.85 4.48
C ARG A 13 -9.98 -9.58 4.88
N GLY A 14 -10.46 -8.88 5.92
CA GLY A 14 -9.80 -7.67 6.45
C GLY A 14 -8.42 -7.97 7.03
N GLN A 15 -8.30 -8.99 7.88
CA GLN A 15 -7.03 -9.46 8.43
C GLN A 15 -6.04 -9.88 7.34
N GLN A 16 -6.52 -10.53 6.27
CA GLN A 16 -5.64 -10.88 5.16
C GLN A 16 -5.07 -9.65 4.45
N ARG A 17 -5.85 -8.56 4.35
CA ARG A 17 -5.45 -7.31 3.68
C ARG A 17 -4.79 -6.30 4.61
N SER A 18 -4.45 -6.67 5.85
CA SER A 18 -3.89 -5.72 6.84
C SER A 18 -2.53 -5.16 6.44
N HIS A 19 -1.81 -5.87 5.58
CA HIS A 19 -0.48 -5.50 5.11
C HIS A 19 -0.46 -4.94 3.69
N ASP A 20 -1.63 -4.87 3.02
CA ASP A 20 -1.75 -4.40 1.63
C ASP A 20 -1.80 -2.86 1.54
N ALA A 21 -1.23 -2.16 2.52
CA ALA A 21 -1.20 -0.70 2.55
C ALA A 21 -0.11 -0.17 1.61
N LEU A 22 -0.47 0.84 0.81
CA LEU A 22 0.49 1.55 -0.03
C LEU A 22 1.32 2.53 0.81
N THR A 23 2.62 2.59 0.55
CA THR A 23 3.52 3.57 1.16
C THR A 23 3.66 4.80 0.26
N ALA A 24 3.52 6.00 0.82
CA ALA A 24 3.81 7.22 0.08
C ALA A 24 5.30 7.31 -0.27
N PRO A 25 5.66 7.72 -1.49
CA PRO A 25 7.06 7.99 -1.83
C PRO A 25 7.59 9.18 -1.03
N ASN A 26 8.87 9.12 -0.67
CA ASN A 26 9.55 10.23 -0.02
C ASN A 26 9.84 11.32 -1.05
N TYR A 27 9.41 12.54 -0.79
CA TYR A 27 9.79 13.71 -1.58
C TYR A 27 10.68 14.62 -0.74
N GLY A 28 11.78 15.10 -1.31
CA GLY A 28 12.61 16.17 -0.77
C GLY A 28 12.37 17.48 -1.51
N ALA A 29 12.73 18.60 -0.91
CA ALA A 29 12.71 19.90 -1.59
C ALA A 29 13.93 20.03 -2.51
N CYS A 30 13.74 20.54 -3.72
CA CYS A 30 14.84 20.96 -4.58
C CYS A 30 15.50 22.22 -4.02
N SER A 31 16.83 22.22 -3.87
CA SER A 31 17.59 23.37 -3.36
C SER A 31 17.60 24.59 -4.29
N ASN A 32 17.30 24.39 -5.58
CA ASN A 32 17.34 25.45 -6.59
C ASN A 32 15.96 26.07 -6.87
N CYS A 33 14.89 25.27 -6.83
CA CYS A 33 13.53 25.72 -7.21
C CYS A 33 12.45 25.43 -6.17
N GLY A 34 12.76 24.73 -5.07
CA GLY A 34 11.78 24.38 -4.03
C GLY A 34 10.75 23.31 -4.42
N GLU A 35 10.79 22.83 -5.67
CA GLU A 35 9.88 21.79 -6.17
C GLU A 35 10.13 20.43 -5.50
N PRO A 36 9.09 19.59 -5.35
CA PRO A 36 9.24 18.25 -4.81
C PRO A 36 10.02 17.38 -5.79
N LYS A 37 11.14 16.84 -5.33
CA LYS A 37 11.95 15.85 -6.04
C LYS A 37 12.03 14.56 -5.26
N LEU A 38 12.19 13.43 -5.94
CA LEU A 38 12.60 12.21 -5.26
C LEU A 38 14.02 12.44 -4.69
N PRO A 39 14.28 12.15 -3.41
CA PRO A 39 15.62 12.26 -2.86
C PRO A 39 16.49 11.13 -3.44
N HIS A 40 17.67 11.51 -3.94
CA HIS A 40 18.67 10.73 -4.69
C HIS A 40 18.41 10.60 -6.19
#